data_AF-A0A2S2R6K3-F1
#
_entry.id   AF-A0A2S2R6K3-F1
#
_cell.length_a   1.000
_cell.length_b   1.000
_cell.length_c   1.000
_cell.angle_alpha   90.00
_cell.angle_beta   90.00
_cell.angle_gamma   90.00
#
_symmetry.space_group_name_H-M   'P 1'
#
loop_
_entity.id
_entity.type
_entity.pdbx_description
1 polymer ?
#
loop_
_entity_poly.entity_id
_entity_poly.type
_entity_poly.pdbx_seq_one_letter_code
_entity_poly.pdbx_strand_id
1 'polypeptide(L)'
;MKRLRLEKPYGTNVIIKKVECTNHLLRNYINRLRDISGKRKNDKGNVIPGCYRKVVHDRLLRLRYAVTEAIKYRRLEQTDHTYETALDLLKADITNGPNHVFGDHSKCQSYFCEGQKKGEENIVPDLKNYGVWDDICRARNLLTYHTESLMYGYNNNSAELYNSILTKFVGGKRVNFSLKGSYQLRCNAAVTAYNSGPNRLSLFNKHLTNKSPGRFTKMYIKRQVVTVETRRRRRCLFSGPKNRTKSTTIGGPDENYGNVSHDPFSELTAVEIQQLKMKFME
;
A
#
# COMPACT_ATOMS: atom_id res chain seq x y z
N MET A 1 2.96 14.48 -25.34
CA MET A 1 2.29 14.53 -24.02
C MET A 1 0.93 15.19 -24.18
N LYS A 2 -0.18 14.48 -23.93
CA LYS A 2 -1.52 15.11 -23.90
C LYS A 2 -1.58 15.99 -22.65
N ARG A 3 -1.52 17.31 -22.84
CA ARG A 3 -1.76 18.31 -21.78
C ARG A 3 -3.22 18.17 -21.35
N LEU A 4 -3.46 17.44 -20.26
CA LEU A 4 -4.69 17.64 -19.49
C LEU A 4 -4.72 19.12 -19.17
N ARG A 5 -5.68 19.86 -19.71
CA ARG A 5 -5.91 21.26 -19.33
C ARG A 5 -6.12 21.24 -17.82
N LEU A 6 -5.13 21.75 -17.10
CA LEU A 6 -5.15 21.92 -15.66
C LEU A 6 -6.20 22.98 -15.35
N GLU A 7 -7.46 22.58 -15.28
CA GLU A 7 -8.34 23.23 -14.31
C GLU A 7 -7.59 23.13 -12.99
N LYS A 8 -7.28 24.28 -12.39
CA LYS A 8 -6.71 24.38 -11.05
C LYS A 8 -7.88 24.55 -10.08
N PRO A 9 -8.64 23.48 -9.74
CA PRO A 9 -9.81 23.62 -8.86
C PRO A 9 -9.44 24.14 -7.47
N TYR A 10 -8.15 24.08 -7.11
CA TYR A 10 -7.61 24.54 -5.83
C TYR A 10 -6.90 25.91 -5.92
N GLY A 11 -7.05 26.64 -7.02
CA GLY A 11 -6.48 27.98 -7.19
C GLY A 11 -5.03 28.00 -7.72
N THR A 12 -4.49 29.21 -7.96
CA THR A 12 -3.17 29.42 -8.59
C THR A 12 -1.99 29.15 -7.66
N ASN A 13 -2.20 29.25 -6.34
CA ASN A 13 -1.15 29.20 -5.32
C ASN A 13 -0.94 27.78 -4.76
N VAL A 14 -1.76 26.81 -5.15
CA VAL A 14 -1.66 25.42 -4.68
C VAL A 14 -0.97 24.58 -5.75
N ILE A 15 0.23 24.09 -5.42
CA ILE A 15 0.97 23.17 -6.27
C ILE A 15 0.56 21.75 -5.89
N ILE A 16 -0.15 21.08 -6.80
CA ILE A 16 -0.56 19.69 -6.62
C ILE A 16 0.61 18.79 -6.97
N LYS A 17 1.09 18.01 -6.00
CA LYS A 17 2.11 16.99 -6.22
C LYS A 17 1.48 15.61 -6.32
N LYS A 18 1.87 14.86 -7.35
CA LYS A 18 1.49 13.44 -7.45
C LYS A 18 2.33 12.63 -6.48
N VAL A 19 1.66 11.93 -5.55
CA VAL A 19 2.29 10.95 -4.66
C VAL A 19 1.82 9.56 -5.07
N GLU A 20 2.76 8.67 -5.33
CA GLU A 20 2.46 7.29 -5.73
C GLU A 20 2.17 6.41 -4.52
N CYS A 21 1.36 5.37 -4.73
CA CYS A 21 1.08 4.38 -3.68
C CYS A 21 2.30 3.47 -3.45
N THR A 22 2.76 3.36 -2.20
CA THR A 22 3.89 2.50 -1.81
C THR A 22 3.69 1.05 -2.24
N ASN A 23 2.48 0.51 -2.06
CA ASN A 23 2.15 -0.86 -2.48
C ASN A 23 2.27 -1.03 -4.00
N HIS A 24 1.87 -0.02 -4.78
CA HIS A 24 2.00 -0.04 -6.23
C HIS A 24 3.47 0.00 -6.66
N LEU A 25 4.27 0.88 -6.05
CA LEU A 25 5.71 0.99 -6.31
C LEU A 25 6.45 -0.32 -6.02
N LEU A 26 6.22 -0.91 -4.84
CA LEU A 26 6.83 -2.19 -4.45
C LEU A 26 6.39 -3.33 -5.36
N ARG A 27 5.12 -3.38 -5.76
CA ARG A 27 4.63 -4.39 -6.70
C ARG A 27 5.25 -4.21 -8.09
N ASN A 28 5.38 -2.98 -8.57
CA ASN A 28 6.03 -2.68 -9.85
C ASN A 28 7.50 -3.13 -9.83
N TYR A 29 8.24 -2.79 -8.77
CA TYR A 29 9.62 -3.20 -8.57
C TYR A 29 9.78 -4.73 -8.61
N ILE A 30 8.96 -5.46 -7.84
CA ILE A 30 9.03 -6.92 -7.79
C ILE A 30 8.59 -7.58 -9.09
N ASN A 31 7.58 -7.04 -9.78
CA ASN A 31 7.17 -7.56 -11.08
C ASN A 31 8.31 -7.42 -12.10
N ARG A 32 9.01 -6.28 -12.14
CA ARG A 32 10.17 -6.09 -13.03
C ARG A 32 11.30 -7.08 -12.72
N LEU A 33 11.62 -7.28 -11.44
CA LEU A 33 12.63 -8.26 -11.03
C LEU A 33 12.22 -9.70 -11.37
N ARG A 34 10.93 -10.02 -11.21
CA ARG A 34 10.37 -11.31 -11.64
C ARG A 34 10.52 -11.49 -13.15
N ASP A 35 10.22 -10.47 -13.94
CA ASP A 35 10.39 -10.52 -15.39
C ASP A 35 11.87 -10.78 -15.76
N ILE A 36 12.82 -10.15 -15.08
CA ILE A 36 14.26 -10.39 -15.26
C ILE A 36 14.61 -11.86 -15.01
N SER A 37 14.11 -12.47 -13.94
CA SER A 37 14.34 -13.89 -13.68
C SER A 37 13.68 -14.84 -14.70
N GLY A 38 12.59 -14.41 -15.36
CA GLY A 38 11.93 -15.19 -16.41
C GLY A 38 12.63 -15.10 -17.78
N LYS A 39 13.22 -13.94 -18.10
CA LYS A 39 13.85 -13.67 -19.41
C LYS A 39 15.14 -14.48 -19.60
N ARG A 40 15.32 -15.08 -20.77
CA ARG A 40 16.57 -15.79 -21.15
C ARG A 40 17.69 -14.86 -21.61
N LYS A 41 17.35 -13.62 -21.96
CA LYS A 41 18.29 -12.59 -22.43
C LYS A 41 18.11 -11.32 -21.60
N ASN A 42 19.20 -10.62 -21.33
CA ASN A 42 19.15 -9.29 -20.74
C ASN A 42 18.69 -8.26 -21.78
N ASP A 43 18.48 -7.00 -21.37
CA ASP A 43 18.03 -5.95 -22.30
C ASP A 43 19.08 -5.61 -23.39
N LYS A 44 20.35 -6.01 -23.20
CA LYS A 44 21.43 -5.89 -24.20
C LYS A 44 21.45 -7.06 -25.20
N GLY A 45 20.62 -8.09 -25.01
CA GLY A 45 20.54 -9.26 -25.87
C GLY A 45 21.44 -10.44 -25.48
N ASN A 46 22.25 -10.33 -24.42
CA ASN A 46 23.14 -11.39 -23.96
C ASN A 46 22.35 -12.49 -23.23
N VAL A 47 22.75 -13.75 -23.42
CA VAL A 47 22.11 -14.90 -22.77
C VAL A 47 22.45 -14.90 -21.28
N ILE A 48 21.42 -15.06 -20.44
CA ILE A 48 21.56 -15.14 -18.99
C ILE A 48 21.53 -16.62 -18.55
N PRO A 49 22.60 -17.13 -17.92
CA PRO A 49 22.61 -18.49 -17.38
C PRO A 49 21.47 -18.74 -16.39
N GLY A 50 20.95 -19.98 -16.38
CA GLY A 50 19.79 -20.36 -15.56
C GLY A 50 20.02 -20.21 -14.04
N CYS A 51 21.25 -20.42 -13.58
CA CYS A 51 21.62 -20.26 -12.18
C CYS A 51 21.37 -18.83 -11.67
N TYR A 52 21.83 -17.80 -12.39
CA TYR A 52 21.65 -16.40 -11.99
C TYR A 52 20.18 -15.95 -12.05
N ARG A 53 19.43 -16.46 -13.04
CA ARG A 53 17.98 -16.23 -13.12
C ARG A 53 17.25 -16.78 -11.89
N LYS A 54 17.60 -18.01 -11.49
CA LYS A 54 17.06 -18.65 -10.29
C LYS A 54 17.43 -17.86 -9.02
N VAL A 55 18.68 -17.41 -8.90
CA VAL A 55 19.14 -16.59 -7.76
C VAL A 55 18.34 -15.30 -7.62
N VAL A 56 18.05 -14.60 -8.73
CA VAL A 56 17.20 -13.39 -8.71
C VAL A 56 15.78 -13.74 -8.26
N HIS A 57 15.19 -14.80 -8.80
CA HIS A 57 13.85 -15.27 -8.43
C HIS A 57 13.73 -15.58 -6.93
N ASP A 58 14.69 -16.34 -6.40
CA ASP A 58 14.67 -16.81 -5.01
C ASP A 58 14.87 -15.66 -4.02
N ARG A 59 15.51 -14.57 -4.44
CA ARG A 59 15.79 -13.39 -3.61
C ARG A 59 14.79 -12.25 -3.75
N LEU A 60 13.71 -12.41 -4.54
CA LEU A 60 12.70 -11.35 -4.75
C LEU A 60 12.11 -10.81 -3.45
N LEU A 61 11.72 -11.69 -2.53
CA LEU A 61 11.13 -11.27 -1.25
C LEU A 61 12.16 -10.52 -0.39
N ARG A 62 13.43 -10.94 -0.39
CA ARG A 62 14.51 -10.23 0.31
C ARG A 62 14.72 -8.83 -0.28
N LEU A 63 14.65 -8.68 -1.60
CA LEU A 63 14.73 -7.37 -2.27
C LEU A 63 13.55 -6.45 -1.89
N ARG A 64 12.33 -6.99 -1.75
CA ARG A 64 11.18 -6.21 -1.24
C ARG A 64 11.40 -5.81 0.22
N TYR A 65 11.80 -6.78 1.05
CA TYR A 65 11.99 -6.60 2.48
C TYR A 65 13.07 -5.55 2.79
N ALA A 66 14.16 -5.57 2.04
CA ALA A 66 15.23 -4.59 2.14
C ALA A 66 14.71 -3.15 2.05
N VAL A 67 13.81 -2.90 1.09
CA VAL A 67 13.20 -1.58 0.90
C VAL A 67 12.20 -1.27 2.03
N THR A 68 11.34 -2.21 2.40
CA THR A 68 10.32 -1.96 3.43
C THR A 68 10.92 -1.68 4.80
N GLU A 69 11.97 -2.40 5.19
CA GLU A 69 12.67 -2.14 6.45
C GLU A 69 13.43 -0.82 6.43
N ALA A 70 14.09 -0.48 5.31
CA ALA A 70 14.73 0.83 5.17
C ALA A 70 13.70 1.98 5.31
N ILE A 71 12.53 1.86 4.67
CA ILE A 71 11.44 2.84 4.82
C ILE A 71 10.98 2.93 6.27
N LYS A 72 10.73 1.79 6.92
CA LYS A 72 10.25 1.73 8.31
C LYS A 72 11.24 2.40 9.25
N TYR A 73 12.53 2.08 9.12
CA TYR A 73 13.60 2.65 9.93
C TYR A 73 13.71 4.17 9.73
N ARG A 74 13.82 4.62 8.48
CA ARG A 74 13.99 6.05 8.16
C ARG A 74 12.79 6.91 8.51
N ARG A 75 11.59 6.34 8.57
CA ARG A 75 10.38 7.04 9.05
C ARG A 75 10.38 7.20 10.57
N LEU A 76 10.91 6.23 11.31
CA LEU A 76 11.04 6.32 12.76
C LEU A 76 12.13 7.31 13.16
N GLU A 77 13.24 7.37 12.41
CA GLU A 77 14.34 8.34 12.62
C GLU A 77 14.03 9.78 12.17
N GLN A 78 12.86 10.09 11.62
CA GLN A 78 12.51 11.45 11.16
C GLN A 78 12.53 12.50 12.28
N THR A 79 12.55 12.08 13.55
CA THR A 79 12.67 13.00 14.70
C THR A 79 14.05 13.63 14.81
N ASP A 80 15.09 12.95 14.30
CA ASP A 80 16.48 13.31 14.59
C ASP A 80 17.16 14.04 13.42
N HIS A 81 16.58 13.96 12.21
CA HIS A 81 17.15 14.49 10.98
C HIS A 81 16.17 15.36 10.21
N THR A 82 16.67 16.30 9.41
CA THR A 82 15.84 17.02 8.45
C THR A 82 15.24 16.05 7.42
N TYR A 83 14.03 16.36 6.94
CA TYR A 83 13.32 15.53 5.95
C TYR A 83 14.16 15.25 4.70
N GLU A 84 14.90 16.25 4.21
CA GLU A 84 15.78 16.13 3.04
C GLU A 84 16.93 15.14 3.28
N THR A 85 17.58 15.22 4.45
CA THR A 85 18.64 14.28 4.83
C THR A 85 18.09 12.86 4.94
N ALA A 86 16.93 12.69 5.56
CA ALA A 86 16.27 11.38 5.68
C ALA A 86 15.91 10.79 4.30
N LEU A 87 15.52 11.63 3.34
CA LEU A 87 15.28 11.21 1.95
C LEU A 87 16.56 10.73 1.27
N ASP A 88 17.67 11.44 1.42
CA ASP A 88 18.94 11.06 0.77
C ASP A 88 19.53 9.80 1.40
N LEU A 89 19.39 9.63 2.72
CA LEU A 89 19.72 8.39 3.40
C LEU A 89 18.86 7.22 2.90
N LEU A 90 17.54 7.41 2.75
CA LEU A 90 16.66 6.39 2.19
C LEU A 90 17.01 6.05 0.73
N LYS A 91 17.38 7.04 -0.09
CA LYS A 91 17.88 6.80 -1.46
C LYS A 91 19.15 5.96 -1.43
N ALA A 92 20.09 6.24 -0.53
CA ALA A 92 21.32 5.47 -0.39
C ALA A 92 21.03 4.02 0.00
N ASP A 93 20.12 3.81 0.97
CA ASP A 93 19.71 2.48 1.42
C ASP A 93 19.03 1.67 0.31
N ILE A 94 18.09 2.26 -0.44
CA ILE A 94 17.44 1.61 -1.59
C ILE A 94 18.47 1.31 -2.69
N THR A 95 19.43 2.21 -2.91
CA THR A 95 20.49 2.03 -3.91
C THR A 95 21.38 0.84 -3.56
N ASN A 96 21.70 0.67 -2.28
CA ASN A 96 22.54 -0.39 -1.76
C ASN A 96 21.81 -1.72 -1.50
N GLY A 97 20.48 -1.69 -1.36
CA GLY A 97 19.66 -2.88 -1.07
C GLY A 97 19.99 -4.11 -1.94
N PRO A 98 20.13 -3.99 -3.27
CA PRO A 98 20.56 -5.12 -4.09
C PRO A 98 21.97 -5.63 -3.77
N ASN A 99 22.96 -4.76 -3.49
CA ASN A 99 24.31 -5.21 -3.13
C ASN A 99 24.25 -6.13 -1.90
N HIS A 100 23.56 -5.67 -0.85
CA HIS A 100 23.35 -6.44 0.37
C HIS A 100 22.70 -7.81 0.07
N VAL A 101 21.61 -7.82 -0.70
CA VAL A 101 20.89 -9.06 -1.00
C VAL A 101 21.72 -10.02 -1.86
N PHE A 102 22.63 -9.52 -2.69
CA PHE A 102 23.50 -10.31 -3.55
C PHE A 102 24.87 -10.65 -2.95
N GLY A 103 25.13 -10.24 -1.70
CA GLY A 103 26.30 -10.64 -0.90
C GLY A 103 27.43 -9.61 -0.82
N ASP A 104 27.25 -8.40 -1.36
CA ASP A 104 28.17 -7.28 -1.17
C ASP A 104 27.71 -6.38 -0.03
N HIS A 105 28.44 -6.46 1.09
CA HIS A 105 28.11 -5.74 2.32
C HIS A 105 28.93 -4.47 2.54
N SER A 106 29.75 -4.06 1.57
CA SER A 106 30.72 -2.94 1.71
C SER A 106 30.11 -1.60 2.11
N LYS A 107 28.86 -1.32 1.70
CA LYS A 107 28.15 -0.07 1.95
C LYS A 107 26.91 -0.24 2.83
N CYS A 108 26.80 -1.37 3.53
CA CYS A 108 25.68 -1.59 4.43
C CYS A 108 25.80 -0.75 5.70
N GLN A 109 24.68 -0.22 6.16
CA GLN A 109 24.57 0.42 7.45
C GLN A 109 24.42 -0.63 8.56
N SER A 110 24.90 -0.31 9.77
CA SER A 110 24.89 -1.22 10.92
C SER A 110 23.48 -1.65 11.34
N TYR A 111 22.49 -0.78 11.20
CA TYR A 111 21.09 -1.11 11.52
C TYR A 111 20.49 -2.17 10.59
N PHE A 112 21.05 -2.30 9.38
CA PHE A 112 20.49 -3.10 8.29
C PHE A 112 21.22 -4.42 8.07
N CYS A 113 22.51 -4.47 8.43
CA CYS A 113 23.37 -5.62 8.18
C CYS A 113 24.35 -5.86 9.33
N GLU A 114 24.42 -7.12 9.77
CA GLU A 114 25.40 -7.60 10.76
C GLU A 114 26.73 -8.05 10.11
N GLY A 115 26.88 -7.86 8.79
CA GLY A 115 28.04 -8.28 8.01
C GLY A 115 27.84 -9.58 7.23
N GLN A 116 28.94 -10.11 6.68
CA GLN A 116 28.93 -11.30 5.83
C GLN A 116 28.64 -12.56 6.65
N LYS A 117 27.65 -13.33 6.20
CA LYS A 117 27.27 -14.59 6.87
C LYS A 117 28.21 -15.73 6.46
N LYS A 118 28.41 -16.70 7.35
CA LYS A 118 29.22 -17.90 7.06
C LYS A 118 28.65 -18.64 5.84
N GLY A 119 29.46 -18.78 4.79
CA GLY A 119 29.06 -19.44 3.54
C GLY A 119 28.28 -18.55 2.56
N GLU A 120 28.17 -17.24 2.81
CA GLU A 120 27.57 -16.31 1.85
C GLU A 120 28.58 -15.89 0.79
N GLU A 121 28.34 -16.31 -0.45
CA GLU A 121 29.13 -15.87 -1.61
C GLU A 121 28.61 -14.55 -2.18
N ASN A 122 29.54 -13.69 -2.59
CA ASN A 122 29.23 -12.46 -3.29
C ASN A 122 29.05 -12.75 -4.79
N ILE A 123 27.81 -12.66 -5.26
CA ILE A 123 27.43 -12.97 -6.65
C ILE A 123 27.33 -11.68 -7.50
N VAL A 124 27.54 -10.50 -6.90
CA VAL A 124 27.48 -9.21 -7.61
C VAL A 124 28.45 -9.14 -8.80
N PRO A 125 29.72 -9.59 -8.70
CA PRO A 125 30.65 -9.59 -9.84
C PRO A 125 30.13 -10.41 -11.02
N ASP A 126 29.60 -11.60 -10.76
CA ASP A 126 29.02 -12.46 -11.79
C ASP A 126 27.81 -11.81 -12.46
N LEU A 127 26.90 -11.24 -11.67
CA LEU A 127 25.72 -10.56 -12.21
C LEU A 127 26.10 -9.37 -13.10
N LYS A 128 27.21 -8.69 -12.82
CA LYS A 128 27.77 -7.64 -13.68
C LYS A 128 28.30 -8.22 -14.99
N ASN A 129 29.08 -9.30 -14.92
CA ASN A 129 29.65 -9.98 -16.10
C ASN A 129 28.55 -10.43 -17.08
N TYR A 130 27.46 -11.00 -16.57
CA TYR A 130 26.32 -11.43 -17.40
C TYR A 130 25.31 -10.31 -17.73
N GLY A 131 25.55 -9.08 -17.27
CA GLY A 131 24.71 -7.91 -17.53
C GLY A 131 23.33 -7.92 -16.86
N VAL A 132 23.05 -8.88 -15.97
CA VAL A 132 21.82 -8.95 -15.16
C VAL A 132 21.78 -7.81 -14.15
N TRP A 133 22.95 -7.40 -13.66
CA TRP A 133 23.10 -6.30 -12.71
C TRP A 133 22.54 -4.99 -13.23
N ASP A 134 22.70 -4.71 -14.53
CA ASP A 134 22.17 -3.50 -15.17
C ASP A 134 20.64 -3.48 -15.15
N ASP A 135 20.00 -4.63 -15.44
CA ASP A 135 18.55 -4.77 -15.40
C ASP A 135 18.01 -4.56 -13.97
N ILE A 136 18.69 -5.14 -12.97
CA ILE A 136 18.35 -4.95 -11.55
C ILE A 136 18.50 -3.48 -11.16
N CYS A 137 19.59 -2.83 -11.56
CA CYS A 137 19.80 -1.40 -11.31
C CYS A 137 18.73 -0.55 -11.97
N ARG A 138 18.30 -0.86 -13.20
CA ARG A 138 17.18 -0.18 -13.87
C ARG A 138 15.87 -0.33 -13.10
N ALA A 139 15.55 -1.53 -12.62
CA ALA A 139 14.35 -1.78 -11.82
C ALA A 139 14.38 -1.00 -10.50
N ARG A 140 15.52 -0.99 -9.81
CA ARG A 140 15.75 -0.24 -8.58
C ARG A 140 15.70 1.28 -8.81
N ASN A 141 16.25 1.79 -9.91
CA ASN A 141 16.30 3.23 -10.17
C ASN A 141 14.89 3.84 -10.35
N LEU A 142 13.91 3.05 -10.82
CA LEU A 142 12.51 3.50 -10.80
C LEU A 142 12.01 3.72 -9.36
N LEU A 143 12.42 2.84 -8.44
CA LEU A 143 12.02 2.93 -7.04
C LEU A 143 12.70 4.12 -6.35
N THR A 144 13.98 4.37 -6.62
CA THR A 144 14.72 5.52 -6.08
C THR A 144 14.20 6.86 -6.61
N TYR A 145 13.65 6.89 -7.83
CA TYR A 145 12.96 8.08 -8.35
C TYR A 145 11.71 8.42 -7.52
N HIS A 146 11.04 7.42 -6.97
CA HIS A 146 9.83 7.58 -6.16
C HIS A 146 10.09 7.54 -4.64
N THR A 147 11.32 7.76 -4.18
CA THR A 147 11.67 7.69 -2.75
C THR A 147 10.81 8.59 -1.87
N GLU A 148 10.45 9.78 -2.36
CA GLU A 148 9.57 10.68 -1.63
C GLU A 148 8.17 10.11 -1.41
N SER A 149 7.61 9.43 -2.41
CA SER A 149 6.32 8.74 -2.26
C SER A 149 6.41 7.59 -1.25
N LEU A 150 7.54 6.87 -1.24
CA LEU A 150 7.79 5.82 -0.25
C LEU A 150 7.89 6.38 1.17
N MET A 151 8.48 7.56 1.33
CA MET A 151 8.62 8.26 2.61
C MET A 151 7.26 8.68 3.19
N TYR A 152 6.36 9.20 2.35
CA TYR A 152 4.98 9.49 2.75
C TYR A 152 4.21 8.23 3.16
N GLY A 153 4.49 7.09 2.52
CA GLY A 153 3.97 5.79 2.95
C GLY A 153 2.48 5.55 2.66
N TYR A 154 1.89 6.28 1.72
CA TYR A 154 0.48 6.10 1.37
C TYR A 154 0.24 4.73 0.70
N ASN A 155 -0.61 3.91 1.31
CA ASN A 155 -0.85 2.51 0.93
C ASN A 155 -2.13 2.29 0.10
N ASN A 156 -3.03 3.28 0.09
CA ASN A 156 -4.29 3.24 -0.62
C ASN A 156 -4.41 4.51 -1.48
N ASN A 157 -4.66 4.32 -2.77
CA ASN A 157 -5.17 5.42 -3.57
C ASN A 157 -6.64 5.62 -3.18
N SER A 158 -7.01 6.80 -2.68
CA SER A 158 -8.42 7.13 -2.35
C SER A 158 -9.36 6.86 -3.51
N ALA A 159 -8.90 7.02 -4.75
CA ALA A 159 -9.66 6.66 -5.95
C ALA A 159 -9.83 5.15 -6.12
N GLU A 160 -8.82 4.34 -5.80
CA GLU A 160 -8.94 2.87 -5.80
C GLU A 160 -9.89 2.38 -4.70
N LEU A 161 -9.80 2.98 -3.50
CA LEU A 161 -10.72 2.68 -2.40
C LEU A 161 -12.15 3.01 -2.82
N TYR A 162 -12.39 4.22 -3.34
CA TYR A 162 -13.68 4.64 -3.86
C TYR A 162 -14.21 3.67 -4.94
N ASN A 163 -13.38 3.32 -5.94
CA ASN A 163 -13.78 2.39 -6.99
C ASN A 163 -14.06 0.97 -6.46
N SER A 164 -13.33 0.52 -5.42
CA SER A 164 -13.57 -0.78 -4.77
C SER A 164 -14.88 -0.81 -3.98
N ILE A 165 -15.30 0.33 -3.42
CA ILE A 165 -16.59 0.49 -2.74
C ILE A 165 -17.68 0.52 -3.81
N LEU A 166 -17.53 1.39 -4.81
CA LEU A 166 -18.48 1.57 -5.90
C LEU A 166 -18.81 0.24 -6.58
N THR A 167 -17.80 -0.55 -6.95
CA THR A 167 -17.98 -1.83 -7.65
C THR A 167 -18.83 -2.83 -6.86
N LYS A 168 -18.72 -2.85 -5.52
CA LYS A 168 -19.56 -3.69 -4.65
C LYS A 168 -21.02 -3.24 -4.62
N PHE A 169 -21.28 -1.95 -4.71
CA PHE A 169 -22.62 -1.38 -4.69
C PHE A 169 -23.30 -1.37 -6.07
N VAL A 170 -22.53 -1.24 -7.14
CA VAL A 170 -23.03 -1.22 -8.53
C VAL A 170 -23.18 -2.63 -9.10
N GLY A 171 -22.55 -3.65 -8.51
CA GLY A 171 -22.61 -5.03 -9.01
C GLY A 171 -21.58 -5.34 -10.11
N GLY A 172 -20.47 -4.59 -10.12
CA GLY A 172 -19.38 -4.77 -11.09
C GLY A 172 -19.60 -4.10 -12.46
N LYS A 173 -18.63 -4.29 -13.35
CA LYS A 173 -18.52 -3.59 -14.66
C LYS A 173 -19.51 -4.10 -15.72
N ARG A 174 -20.16 -5.25 -15.50
CA ARG A 174 -20.74 -6.04 -16.59
C ARG A 174 -22.21 -5.78 -16.91
N VAL A 175 -23.03 -5.24 -16.01
CA VAL A 175 -24.39 -4.87 -16.40
C VAL A 175 -24.92 -3.66 -15.64
N ASN A 176 -24.98 -2.53 -16.32
CA ASN A 176 -25.61 -1.32 -15.82
C ASN A 176 -27.03 -1.23 -16.41
N PHE A 177 -28.00 -1.92 -15.81
CA PHE A 177 -29.40 -2.02 -16.29
C PHE A 177 -30.24 -0.75 -16.14
N SER A 178 -29.62 0.41 -15.89
CA SER A 178 -30.35 1.56 -15.35
C SER A 178 -30.12 2.84 -16.13
N LEU A 179 -31.22 3.59 -16.28
CA LEU A 179 -31.38 4.81 -17.05
C LEU A 179 -30.47 5.97 -16.57
N LYS A 180 -30.40 7.06 -17.35
CA LYS A 180 -29.62 8.28 -17.05
C LYS A 180 -29.85 8.76 -15.60
N GLY A 181 -28.79 9.06 -14.85
CA GLY A 181 -28.84 9.51 -13.46
C GLY A 181 -28.74 8.40 -12.39
N SER A 182 -29.05 7.16 -12.74
CA SER A 182 -28.97 6.00 -11.82
C SER A 182 -27.56 5.70 -11.31
N TYR A 183 -26.54 5.93 -12.14
CA TYR A 183 -25.15 5.71 -11.76
C TYR A 183 -24.71 6.66 -10.65
N GLN A 184 -25.02 7.96 -10.78
CA GLN A 184 -24.68 8.97 -9.77
C GLN A 184 -25.38 8.67 -8.44
N LEU A 185 -26.65 8.26 -8.47
CA LEU A 185 -27.36 7.85 -7.27
C LEU A 185 -26.69 6.65 -6.58
N ARG A 186 -26.25 5.65 -7.33
CA ARG A 186 -25.51 4.51 -6.77
C ARG A 186 -24.13 4.90 -6.24
N CYS A 187 -23.42 5.80 -6.90
CA CYS A 187 -22.18 6.37 -6.37
C CYS A 187 -22.41 6.98 -4.99
N ASN A 188 -23.40 7.87 -4.89
CA ASN A 188 -23.76 8.56 -3.65
C ASN A 188 -24.20 7.56 -2.57
N ALA A 189 -25.09 6.62 -2.93
CA ALA A 189 -25.56 5.59 -2.01
C ALA A 189 -24.41 4.68 -1.51
N ALA A 190 -23.45 4.35 -2.37
CA ALA A 190 -22.28 3.56 -2.00
C ALA A 190 -21.39 4.28 -0.97
N VAL A 191 -21.13 5.57 -1.20
CA VAL A 191 -20.35 6.42 -0.28
C VAL A 191 -21.07 6.57 1.05
N THR A 192 -22.36 6.92 1.04
CA THR A 192 -23.16 7.04 2.26
C THR A 192 -23.20 5.72 3.03
N ALA A 193 -23.35 4.60 2.33
CA ALA A 193 -23.40 3.30 2.97
C ALA A 193 -22.04 2.84 3.53
N TYR A 194 -20.93 3.22 2.91
CA TYR A 194 -19.59 2.98 3.43
C TYR A 194 -19.32 3.81 4.69
N ASN A 195 -19.60 5.11 4.63
CA ASN A 195 -19.32 6.04 5.74
C ASN A 195 -20.28 5.84 6.93
N SER A 196 -21.58 5.71 6.67
CA SER A 196 -22.60 5.58 7.74
C SER A 196 -22.84 4.12 8.15
N GLY A 197 -22.27 3.15 7.43
CA GLY A 197 -22.33 1.73 7.76
C GLY A 197 -23.77 1.20 7.95
N PRO A 198 -24.02 0.39 9.00
CA PRO A 198 -25.35 -0.09 9.35
C PRO A 198 -26.37 1.02 9.65
N ASN A 199 -25.90 2.16 10.16
CA ASN A 199 -26.75 3.28 10.59
C ASN A 199 -27.28 4.14 9.44
N ARG A 200 -26.85 3.91 8.20
CA ARG A 200 -27.24 4.71 7.03
C ARG A 200 -28.75 4.89 6.89
N LEU A 201 -29.54 3.84 7.18
CA LEU A 201 -31.01 3.89 7.08
C LEU A 201 -31.62 4.77 8.17
N SER A 202 -31.05 4.75 9.38
CA SER A 202 -31.49 5.66 10.44
C SER A 202 -31.13 7.10 10.14
N LEU A 203 -29.94 7.34 9.57
CA LEU A 203 -29.48 8.68 9.24
C LEU A 203 -30.36 9.29 8.14
N PHE A 204 -30.63 8.51 7.10
CA PHE A 204 -31.53 8.88 6.01
C PHE A 204 -32.96 9.14 6.49
N ASN A 205 -33.52 8.26 7.33
CA ASN A 205 -34.87 8.46 7.87
C ASN A 205 -34.97 9.73 8.73
N LYS A 206 -33.99 9.96 9.60
CA LYS A 206 -33.95 11.18 10.42
C LYS A 206 -33.86 12.44 9.55
N HIS A 207 -33.06 12.41 8.49
CA HIS A 207 -32.92 13.54 7.57
C HIS A 207 -34.21 13.82 6.78
N LEU A 208 -34.94 12.79 6.36
CA LEU A 208 -36.18 12.98 5.59
C LEU A 208 -37.40 13.34 6.46
N THR A 209 -37.52 12.73 7.65
CA THR A 209 -38.75 12.80 8.43
C THR A 209 -38.59 13.52 9.77
N ASN A 210 -37.39 14.02 10.09
CA ASN A 210 -37.02 14.58 11.41
C ASN A 210 -37.35 13.67 12.60
N LYS A 211 -37.55 12.37 12.34
CA LYS A 211 -37.99 11.38 13.32
C LYS A 211 -37.09 10.16 13.26
N SER A 212 -36.93 9.52 14.41
CA SER A 212 -36.20 8.25 14.48
C SER A 212 -36.94 7.15 13.73
N PRO A 213 -36.22 6.20 13.11
CA PRO A 213 -36.85 5.10 12.40
C PRO A 213 -37.63 4.19 13.36
N GLY A 214 -38.65 3.51 12.83
CA GLY A 214 -39.51 2.60 13.58
C GLY A 214 -38.79 1.37 14.15
N ARG A 215 -39.50 0.61 14.99
CA ARG A 215 -38.99 -0.56 15.72
C ARG A 215 -38.27 -1.58 14.81
N PHE A 216 -38.87 -1.92 13.67
CA PHE A 216 -38.31 -2.94 12.76
C PHE A 216 -37.00 -2.51 12.12
N THR A 217 -36.90 -1.25 11.68
CA THR A 217 -35.65 -0.70 11.13
C THR A 217 -34.55 -0.65 12.18
N LYS A 218 -34.88 -0.28 13.43
CA LYS A 218 -33.93 -0.34 14.56
C LYS A 218 -33.44 -1.76 14.83
N MET A 219 -34.34 -2.76 14.79
CA MET A 219 -33.97 -4.18 14.94
C MET A 219 -33.04 -4.65 13.82
N TYR A 220 -33.34 -4.28 12.57
CA TYR A 220 -32.48 -4.60 11.42
C TYR A 220 -31.08 -4.00 11.57
N ILE A 221 -30.98 -2.72 11.94
CA ILE A 221 -29.70 -2.03 12.19
C ILE A 221 -28.91 -2.76 13.28
N LYS A 222 -29.56 -3.09 14.41
CA LYS A 222 -28.91 -3.84 15.50
C LYS A 222 -28.33 -5.17 15.02
N ARG A 223 -29.08 -5.92 14.21
CA ARG A 223 -28.60 -7.19 13.62
C ARG A 223 -27.40 -7.00 12.70
N GLN A 224 -27.41 -5.94 11.88
CA GLN A 224 -26.30 -5.61 10.98
C GLN A 224 -25.03 -5.20 11.76
N VAL A 225 -25.17 -4.39 12.82
CA VAL A 225 -24.05 -4.01 13.70
C VAL A 225 -23.41 -5.25 14.30
N VAL A 226 -24.21 -6.15 14.91
CA VAL A 226 -23.71 -7.42 15.48
C VAL A 226 -22.99 -8.27 14.44
N THR A 227 -23.53 -8.35 13.21
CA THR A 227 -22.90 -9.09 12.11
C THR A 227 -21.55 -8.49 11.72
N VAL A 228 -21.45 -7.16 11.62
CA VAL A 228 -20.21 -6.45 11.30
C VAL A 228 -19.17 -6.63 12.40
N GLU A 229 -19.56 -6.47 13.66
CA GLU A 229 -18.68 -6.67 14.82
C GLU A 229 -18.18 -8.11 14.91
N THR A 230 -19.05 -9.10 14.71
CA THR A 230 -18.66 -10.52 14.71
C THR A 230 -17.67 -10.81 13.59
N ARG A 231 -17.87 -10.24 12.40
CA ARG A 231 -16.92 -10.36 11.28
C ARG A 231 -15.59 -9.69 11.59
N ARG A 232 -15.59 -8.50 12.20
CA ARG A 232 -14.35 -7.83 12.66
C ARG A 232 -13.62 -8.69 13.68
N ARG A 233 -14.30 -9.16 14.73
CA ARG A 233 -13.74 -10.06 15.76
C ARG A 233 -13.16 -11.32 15.13
N ARG A 234 -13.87 -11.98 14.22
CA ARG A 234 -13.35 -13.16 13.49
C ARG A 234 -12.08 -12.85 12.69
N ARG A 235 -11.96 -11.67 12.07
CA ARG A 235 -10.74 -11.27 11.36
C ARG A 235 -9.58 -11.04 12.33
N CYS A 236 -9.83 -10.46 13.49
CA CYS A 236 -8.83 -10.27 14.55
C CYS A 236 -8.42 -11.58 15.25
N LEU A 237 -9.31 -12.58 15.34
CA LEU A 237 -9.00 -13.87 15.97
C LEU A 237 -8.14 -14.79 15.06
N PHE A 238 -7.84 -14.38 13.83
CA PHE A 238 -7.01 -15.14 12.89
C PHE A 238 -5.66 -14.47 12.58
N SER A 239 -5.20 -13.51 13.38
CA SER A 239 -3.88 -12.88 13.26
C SER A 239 -2.75 -13.57 14.05
N GLY A 240 -3.02 -14.69 14.73
CA GLY A 240 -1.97 -15.52 15.33
C GLY A 240 -1.42 -16.56 14.33
N PRO A 241 -0.12 -16.94 14.41
CA PRO A 241 0.46 -17.97 13.56
C PRO A 241 -0.26 -19.28 13.85
N LYS A 242 -1.18 -19.68 12.98
CA LYS A 242 -1.70 -21.03 13.04
C LYS A 242 -0.60 -21.94 12.54
N ASN A 243 -0.09 -22.81 13.40
CA ASN A 243 0.57 -24.06 13.01
C ASN A 243 -0.43 -24.89 12.18
N ARG A 244 -0.63 -24.51 10.92
CA ARG A 244 -1.41 -25.26 9.95
C ARG A 244 -0.42 -26.14 9.22
N THR A 245 -0.45 -27.42 9.60
CA THR A 245 -0.05 -28.51 8.72
C THR A 245 -0.60 -28.24 7.31
N LYS A 246 0.30 -28.37 6.34
CA LYS A 246 0.16 -27.94 4.94
C LYS A 246 -1.22 -28.23 4.35
N SER A 247 -1.87 -27.20 3.83
CA SER A 247 -2.80 -27.32 2.71
C SER A 247 -2.52 -26.20 1.72
N THR A 248 -2.17 -26.62 0.50
CA THR A 248 -2.01 -25.79 -0.68
C THR A 248 -3.32 -25.07 -1.02
N THR A 249 -3.20 -23.82 -1.46
CA THR A 249 -4.24 -22.94 -2.03
C THR A 249 -5.29 -22.35 -1.07
N ILE A 250 -5.08 -21.08 -0.71
CA ILE A 250 -5.95 -19.89 -0.95
C ILE A 250 -5.35 -18.74 -0.12
N GLY A 251 -4.77 -17.77 -0.81
CA GLY A 251 -4.14 -16.60 -0.18
C GLY A 251 -5.16 -15.74 0.55
N GLY A 252 -4.99 -15.60 1.87
CA GLY A 252 -5.58 -14.50 2.61
C GLY A 252 -4.98 -13.16 2.18
N PRO A 253 -5.65 -12.03 2.45
CA PRO A 253 -5.09 -10.70 2.16
C PRO A 253 -3.79 -10.47 2.94
N ASP A 254 -2.81 -9.87 2.24
CA ASP A 254 -1.51 -9.38 2.75
C ASP A 254 -1.75 -8.47 3.97
N GLU A 255 -0.89 -8.53 4.99
CA GLU A 255 -0.90 -7.62 6.15
C GLU A 255 -0.87 -6.13 5.72
N ASN A 256 -0.41 -5.88 4.48
CA ASN A 256 -0.38 -4.58 3.83
C ASN A 256 -1.62 -4.27 2.96
N TYR A 257 -2.65 -5.13 2.95
CA TYR A 257 -3.82 -5.00 2.08
C TYR A 257 -5.14 -5.21 2.84
N GLY A 258 -5.75 -4.10 3.23
CA GLY A 258 -7.00 -4.06 3.98
C GLY A 258 -7.08 -2.77 4.76
N ASN A 259 -8.24 -2.49 5.34
CA ASN A 259 -8.42 -1.34 6.23
C ASN A 259 -7.61 -1.60 7.52
N VAL A 260 -6.31 -1.31 7.49
CA VAL A 260 -5.46 -1.29 8.69
C VAL A 260 -6.05 -0.19 9.55
N SER A 261 -6.54 -0.56 10.72
CA SER A 261 -7.15 0.33 11.69
C SER A 261 -6.10 1.23 12.33
N HIS A 262 -5.48 2.11 11.55
CA HIS A 262 -4.91 3.32 12.10
C HIS A 262 -6.07 4.29 12.25
N ASP A 263 -6.72 4.24 13.41
CA ASP A 263 -7.61 5.31 13.80
C ASP A 263 -6.73 6.55 14.01
N PRO A 264 -6.85 7.63 13.22
CA PRO A 264 -6.04 8.83 13.43
C PRO A 264 -6.29 9.47 14.81
N PHE A 265 -7.28 8.98 15.57
CA PHE A 265 -7.54 9.35 16.95
C PHE A 265 -6.95 8.38 17.99
N SER A 266 -6.28 7.29 17.60
CA SER A 266 -5.71 6.32 18.55
C SER A 266 -4.58 6.89 19.40
N GLU A 267 -3.94 7.97 18.93
CA GLU A 267 -2.83 8.65 19.59
C GLU A 267 -3.30 9.89 20.37
N LEU A 268 -4.58 10.27 20.26
CA LEU A 268 -5.13 11.46 20.90
C LEU A 268 -5.88 11.09 22.18
N THR A 269 -5.58 11.81 23.26
CA THR A 269 -6.31 11.68 24.52
C THR A 269 -7.73 12.23 24.39
N ALA A 270 -8.65 11.79 25.26
CA ALA A 270 -10.04 12.23 25.23
C ALA A 270 -10.21 13.76 25.32
N VAL A 271 -9.27 14.44 25.96
CA VAL A 271 -9.25 15.90 26.13
C VAL A 271 -8.90 16.60 24.81
N GLU A 272 -7.90 16.10 24.07
CA GLU A 272 -7.47 16.68 22.78
C GLU A 272 -8.56 16.50 21.71
N ILE A 273 -9.28 15.37 21.74
CA ILE A 273 -10.43 15.13 20.88
C ILE A 273 -11.56 16.13 21.17
N GLN A 274 -11.77 16.49 22.44
CA GLN A 274 -12.78 17.47 22.85
C GLN A 274 -12.42 18.88 22.36
N GLN A 275 -11.14 19.27 22.44
CA GLN A 275 -10.66 20.57 21.98
C GLN A 275 -10.77 20.72 20.45
N LEU A 276 -10.44 19.66 19.69
CA LEU A 276 -10.61 19.65 18.24
C LEU A 276 -12.09 19.75 17.82
N LYS A 277 -13.01 19.15 18.60
CA LYS A 277 -14.45 19.29 18.37
C LYS A 277 -14.95 20.71 18.62
N MET A 278 -14.45 21.37 19.66
CA MET A 278 -14.83 22.77 19.96
C MET A 278 -14.32 23.72 18.89
N LYS A 279 -13.05 23.57 18.45
CA LYS A 279 -12.47 24.35 17.34
C LYS A 279 -13.14 24.15 15.99
N PHE A 280 -13.84 23.04 15.78
CA PHE A 280 -14.56 22.76 14.53
C PHE A 280 -15.99 23.35 14.53
N MET A 281 -16.51 23.70 15.71
CA MET A 281 -17.84 24.26 15.88
C MET A 281 -17.85 25.81 15.94
N GLU A 282 -16.66 26.42 15.93
CA GLU A 282 -16.42 27.85 15.64
C GLU A 282 -16.18 28.04 14.12
#